data_AF-A0A3M0BS67-F1
#
_entry.id   AF-A0A3M0BS67-F1
#
_cell.length_a   1.000
_cell.length_b   1.000
_cell.length_c   1.000
_cell.angle_alpha   90.00
_cell.angle_beta   90.00
_cell.angle_gamma   90.00
#
_symmetry.space_group_name_H-M   'P 1'
#
loop_
_entity.id
_entity.type
_entity.pdbx_description
1 polymer ?
#
loop_
_entity_poly.entity_id
_entity_poly.type
_entity_poly.pdbx_seq_one_letter_code
_entity_poly.pdbx_strand_id
1 'polypeptide(L)'
;MKYYLKEGAIKGESRYIIATEDYIDPENIGKSMQNAKWAIYDFEKKERLTDFFDWISPNGLVKGQSKYFRATFNKKEAIFSLEKQETKWFRKIRDRGAITGESNFYWAKEKTHYALYDINTGEKLTPDFKSSVIAGALIGNSDNLVIGSFGEEIFFIYDIKEKKIVSREFDEDYLIELLKDGDLARAL
;
A
#
# COMPACT_ATOMS: atom_id res chain seq x y z
N MET A 1 10.41 27.87 13.07
CA MET A 1 9.41 26.78 13.07
C MET A 1 10.07 25.55 13.67
N LYS A 2 9.42 24.85 14.60
CA LYS A 2 9.98 23.64 15.24
C LYS A 2 9.26 22.44 14.63
N TYR A 3 10.00 21.60 13.90
CA TYR A 3 9.44 20.41 13.27
C TYR A 3 9.65 19.20 14.18
N TYR A 4 8.63 18.35 14.30
CA TYR A 4 8.78 17.02 14.88
C TYR A 4 8.84 16.00 13.76
N LEU A 5 9.96 15.27 13.72
CA LEU A 5 10.26 14.27 12.69
C LEU A 5 9.71 12.91 13.11
N LYS A 6 9.05 12.22 12.18
CA LYS A 6 8.57 10.86 12.41
C LYS A 6 9.48 9.83 11.77
N GLU A 7 9.65 9.92 10.44
CA GLU A 7 10.39 8.95 9.62
C GLU A 7 10.96 9.64 8.36
N GLY A 8 12.05 9.10 7.79
CA GLY A 8 12.67 9.58 6.54
C GLY A 8 14.18 9.84 6.63
N ALA A 9 14.68 10.80 5.83
CA ALA A 9 16.07 11.19 5.49
C ALA A 9 17.20 11.05 6.55
N ILE A 10 16.89 10.81 7.82
CA ILE A 10 17.83 10.40 8.87
C ILE A 10 18.61 9.13 8.48
N LYS A 11 18.04 8.27 7.61
CA LYS A 11 18.68 7.02 7.14
C LYS A 11 19.21 7.05 5.70
N GLY A 12 19.16 8.20 5.01
CA GLY A 12 19.61 8.30 3.60
C GLY A 12 18.74 7.57 2.58
N GLU A 13 17.55 7.11 2.97
CA GLU A 13 16.63 6.33 2.12
C GLU A 13 15.97 7.18 1.01
N SER A 14 15.71 8.46 1.28
CA SER A 14 15.33 9.48 0.29
C SER A 14 15.60 10.89 0.86
N ARG A 15 15.45 11.92 0.02
CA ARG A 15 15.47 13.34 0.48
C ARG A 15 14.19 13.78 1.19
N TYR A 16 13.18 12.92 1.24
CA TYR A 16 11.86 13.26 1.78
C TYR A 16 11.74 12.80 3.23
N ILE A 17 11.00 13.58 4.02
CA ILE A 17 10.69 13.28 5.43
C ILE A 17 9.21 13.45 5.71
N ILE A 18 8.69 12.70 6.69
CA ILE A 18 7.36 12.91 7.26
C ILE A 18 7.52 13.72 8.54
N ALA A 19 6.90 14.90 8.58
CA ALA A 19 6.97 15.79 9.73
C ALA A 19 5.63 16.45 10.03
N THR A 20 5.51 16.98 11.24
CA THR A 20 4.36 17.77 11.70
C THR A 20 4.80 19.15 12.16
N GLU A 21 3.92 20.12 11.96
CA GLU A 21 4.00 21.47 12.53
C GLU A 21 3.17 21.61 13.81
N ASP A 22 2.41 20.57 14.17
CA ASP A 22 1.61 20.56 15.39
C ASP A 22 2.51 20.53 16.63
N TYR A 23 2.05 21.18 17.69
CA TYR A 23 2.70 21.12 18.98
C TYR A 23 2.60 19.70 19.56
N ILE A 24 3.76 19.11 19.90
CA ILE A 24 3.82 17.83 20.59
C ILE A 24 4.09 18.09 22.06
N ASP A 25 3.08 17.80 22.89
CA ASP A 25 3.18 17.90 24.34
C ASP A 25 4.18 16.86 24.87
N PRO A 26 5.31 17.28 25.47
CA PRO A 26 6.31 16.36 26.01
C PRO A 26 5.79 15.53 27.18
N GLU A 27 4.74 15.97 27.89
CA GLU A 27 4.12 15.21 28.98
C GLU A 27 3.13 14.17 28.45
N ASN A 28 2.69 14.30 27.19
CA ASN A 28 1.72 13.41 26.56
C ASN A 28 2.04 13.11 25.09
N ILE A 29 3.29 12.68 24.84
CA ILE A 29 3.82 12.48 23.49
C ILE A 29 2.96 11.51 22.68
N GLY A 30 2.57 10.37 23.27
CA GLY A 30 1.80 9.34 22.57
C GLY A 30 0.46 9.86 22.03
N LYS A 31 -0.32 10.55 22.86
CA LYS A 31 -1.61 11.12 22.45
C LYS A 31 -1.41 12.28 21.47
N SER A 32 -0.42 13.13 21.69
CA SER A 32 -0.12 14.26 20.80
C SER A 32 0.27 13.78 19.41
N MET A 33 1.14 12.77 19.30
CA MET A 33 1.55 12.19 18.02
C MET A 33 0.40 11.48 17.28
N GLN A 34 -0.56 10.88 18.01
CA GLN A 34 -1.75 10.26 17.41
C GLN A 34 -2.72 11.29 16.84
N ASN A 35 -2.77 12.49 17.39
CA ASN A 35 -3.67 13.56 16.94
C ASN A 35 -3.01 14.50 15.93
N ALA A 36 -1.68 14.52 15.87
CA ALA A 36 -0.92 15.36 14.97
C ALA A 36 -1.22 15.04 13.50
N LYS A 37 -1.23 16.09 12.68
CA LYS A 37 -1.28 15.97 11.23
C LYS A 37 0.12 15.95 10.64
N TRP A 38 0.30 15.16 9.59
CA TRP A 38 1.58 14.86 8.98
C TRP A 38 1.60 15.33 7.53
N ALA A 39 2.72 15.88 7.09
CA ALA A 39 2.98 16.23 5.71
C ALA A 39 4.37 15.72 5.28
N ILE A 40 4.60 15.63 3.98
CA ILE A 40 5.92 15.34 3.41
C ILE A 40 6.65 16.65 3.15
N TYR A 41 7.95 16.68 3.50
CA TYR A 41 8.84 17.80 3.26
C TYR A 41 10.06 17.34 2.45
N ASP A 42 10.59 18.26 1.65
CA ASP A 42 11.94 18.17 1.12
C ASP A 42 12.93 18.54 2.24
N PHE A 43 13.76 17.60 2.66
CA PHE A 43 14.70 17.81 3.77
C PHE A 43 15.79 18.84 3.45
N GLU A 44 16.25 18.88 2.20
CA GLU A 44 17.33 19.77 1.77
C GLU A 44 16.83 21.20 1.63
N LYS A 45 15.67 21.38 0.98
CA LYS A 45 15.05 22.70 0.77
C LYS A 45 14.31 23.22 2.00
N LYS A 46 13.96 22.32 2.94
CA LYS A 46 13.13 22.61 4.11
C LYS A 46 11.75 23.14 3.72
N GLU A 47 11.18 22.58 2.65
CA GLU A 47 9.90 22.99 2.09
C GLU A 47 8.87 21.89 2.25
N ARG A 48 7.64 22.27 2.65
CA ARG A 48 6.50 21.35 2.67
C ARG A 48 6.04 21.08 1.24
N LEU A 49 5.90 19.81 0.89
CA LEU A 49 5.53 19.38 -0.46
C LEU A 49 4.07 18.92 -0.57
N THR A 50 3.40 18.64 0.55
CA THR A 50 2.03 18.11 0.56
C THR A 50 1.15 18.85 1.55
N ASP A 51 -0.15 18.67 1.40
CA ASP A 51 -1.11 18.97 2.47
C ASP A 51 -0.87 18.08 3.71
N PHE A 52 -1.61 18.40 4.76
CA PHE A 52 -1.62 17.69 6.02
C PHE A 52 -2.62 16.52 6.00
N PHE A 53 -2.17 15.37 6.49
CA PHE A 53 -2.94 14.13 6.58
C PHE A 53 -2.99 13.61 8.03
N ASP A 54 -3.95 12.76 8.35
CA ASP A 54 -4.01 12.08 9.66
C ASP A 54 -2.78 11.18 9.86
N TRP A 55 -2.31 10.58 8.76
CA TRP A 55 -1.16 9.70 8.75
C TRP A 55 -0.60 9.57 7.34
N ILE A 56 0.70 9.34 7.21
CA ILE A 56 1.39 9.05 5.95
C ILE A 56 2.22 7.78 6.14
N SER A 57 2.20 6.88 5.15
CA SER A 57 3.01 5.68 5.15
C SER A 57 4.47 6.03 4.88
N PRO A 58 5.43 5.48 5.65
CA PRO A 58 6.84 5.63 5.33
C PRO A 58 7.24 4.85 4.08
N ASN A 59 6.46 3.83 3.68
CA ASN A 59 6.73 3.08 2.46
C ASN A 59 6.43 3.91 1.21
N GLY A 60 7.14 3.61 0.13
CA GLY A 60 7.09 4.38 -1.11
C GLY A 60 8.05 5.54 -1.10
N LEU A 61 7.53 6.74 -1.34
CA LEU A 61 8.31 7.94 -1.63
C LEU A 61 9.38 8.24 -0.56
N VAL A 62 9.01 8.16 0.72
CA VAL A 62 9.89 8.53 1.84
C VAL A 62 11.04 7.54 2.02
N LYS A 63 10.84 6.28 1.65
CA LYS A 63 11.87 5.23 1.62
C LYS A 63 12.57 5.08 0.26
N GLY A 64 12.26 5.93 -0.71
CA GLY A 64 12.83 5.85 -2.06
C GLY A 64 12.40 4.61 -2.86
N GLN A 65 11.31 3.94 -2.46
CA GLN A 65 10.85 2.68 -3.08
C GLN A 65 10.05 2.92 -4.37
N SER A 66 9.27 4.01 -4.42
CA SER A 66 8.50 4.41 -5.59
C SER A 66 8.26 5.92 -5.57
N LYS A 67 7.65 6.46 -6.63
CA LYS A 67 7.20 7.87 -6.67
C LYS A 67 5.92 8.13 -5.87
N TYR A 68 5.32 7.08 -5.30
CA TYR A 68 4.02 7.13 -4.66
C TYR A 68 4.14 7.11 -3.14
N PHE A 69 3.18 7.72 -2.45
CA PHE A 69 2.98 7.56 -1.01
C PHE A 69 1.51 7.30 -0.71
N ARG A 70 1.24 6.59 0.39
CA ARG A 70 -0.11 6.38 0.89
C ARG A 70 -0.35 7.32 2.06
N ALA A 71 -1.50 8.00 2.06
CA ALA A 71 -1.90 8.85 3.17
C ALA A 71 -3.33 8.53 3.63
N THR A 72 -3.58 8.84 4.89
CA THR A 72 -4.87 8.66 5.56
C THR A 72 -5.50 10.01 5.84
N PHE A 73 -6.78 10.17 5.50
CA PHE A 73 -7.60 11.32 5.85
C PHE A 73 -9.01 10.87 6.19
N ASN A 74 -9.55 11.30 7.32
CA ASN A 74 -10.87 10.92 7.81
C ASN A 74 -11.11 9.40 7.80
N LYS A 75 -10.12 8.64 8.29
CA LYS A 75 -10.13 7.16 8.36
C LYS A 75 -10.22 6.46 6.99
N LYS A 76 -9.92 7.16 5.90
CA LYS A 76 -9.82 6.60 4.55
C LYS A 76 -8.40 6.78 4.02
N GLU A 77 -8.00 5.92 3.10
CA GLU A 77 -6.66 5.89 2.52
C GLU A 77 -6.73 6.15 1.01
N ALA A 78 -5.75 6.89 0.50
CA ALA A 78 -5.52 7.07 -0.94
C ALA A 78 -4.02 7.04 -1.25
N ILE A 79 -3.68 6.73 -2.49
CA ILE A 79 -2.31 6.82 -3.01
C ILE A 79 -2.16 8.16 -3.74
N PHE A 80 -1.01 8.78 -3.53
CA PHE A 80 -0.64 10.08 -4.06
C PHE A 80 0.74 9.98 -4.71
N SER A 81 0.97 10.81 -5.72
CA SER A 81 2.30 11.31 -6.07
C SER A 81 2.47 12.70 -5.46
N LEU A 82 3.66 13.29 -5.58
CA LEU A 82 3.85 14.69 -5.18
C LEU A 82 3.01 15.68 -6.00
N GLU A 83 2.55 15.28 -7.18
CA GLU A 83 1.81 16.15 -8.10
C GLU A 83 0.31 16.12 -7.84
N LYS A 84 -0.23 14.94 -7.45
CA LYS A 84 -1.68 14.74 -7.34
C LYS A 84 -2.06 13.51 -6.52
N GLN A 85 -3.34 13.46 -6.18
CA GLN A 85 -4.01 12.24 -5.74
C GLN A 85 -4.18 11.29 -6.94
N GLU A 86 -3.62 10.08 -6.86
CA GLU A 86 -3.63 9.10 -7.95
C GLU A 86 -4.86 8.19 -7.90
N THR A 87 -5.40 7.97 -6.69
CA THR A 87 -6.53 7.06 -6.48
C THR A 87 -7.64 7.75 -5.73
N LYS A 88 -8.89 7.33 -5.93
CA LYS A 88 -9.98 7.70 -5.01
C LYS A 88 -9.69 7.24 -3.57
N TRP A 89 -10.50 7.72 -2.63
CA TRP A 89 -10.42 7.32 -1.22
C TRP A 89 -11.03 5.93 -0.99
N PHE A 90 -10.26 5.04 -0.37
CA PHE A 90 -10.66 3.70 0.05
C PHE A 90 -10.74 3.59 1.56
N ARG A 91 -11.41 2.56 2.09
CA ARG A 91 -11.38 2.28 3.53
C ARG A 91 -9.99 1.83 3.98
N LYS A 92 -9.27 1.10 3.12
CA LYS A 92 -7.90 0.66 3.36
C LYS A 92 -7.20 0.29 2.04
N ILE A 93 -5.90 0.48 1.98
CA ILE A 93 -5.00 0.13 0.89
C ILE A 93 -3.84 -0.66 1.48
N ARG A 94 -3.39 -1.74 0.82
CA ARG A 94 -2.20 -2.48 1.25
C ARG A 94 -0.92 -1.78 0.81
N ASP A 95 0.14 -1.92 1.60
CA ASP A 95 1.42 -1.26 1.31
C ASP A 95 2.19 -1.87 0.14
N ARG A 96 1.98 -3.15 -0.17
CA ARG A 96 2.72 -3.84 -1.24
C ARG A 96 2.12 -3.58 -2.63
N GLY A 97 2.95 -3.63 -3.66
CA GLY A 97 2.60 -3.30 -5.05
C GLY A 97 3.08 -1.90 -5.43
N ALA A 98 2.16 -1.04 -5.88
CA ALA A 98 2.49 0.29 -6.40
C ALA A 98 3.25 1.17 -5.40
N ILE A 99 2.91 1.12 -4.11
CA ILE A 99 3.59 1.92 -3.08
C ILE A 99 5.03 1.45 -2.90
N THR A 100 5.31 0.14 -2.83
CA THR A 100 6.67 -0.41 -2.69
C THR A 100 7.45 -0.49 -4.00
N GLY A 101 6.84 -0.16 -5.14
CA GLY A 101 7.48 -0.25 -6.46
C GLY A 101 7.59 -1.67 -7.02
N GLU A 102 6.93 -2.65 -6.39
CA GLU A 102 6.98 -4.07 -6.80
C GLU A 102 6.14 -4.34 -8.05
N SER A 103 5.14 -3.50 -8.34
CA SER A 103 4.31 -3.57 -9.55
C SER A 103 3.51 -2.28 -9.73
N ASN A 104 2.74 -2.17 -10.81
CA ASN A 104 1.77 -1.08 -11.00
C ASN A 104 0.42 -1.32 -10.31
N PHE A 105 0.29 -2.39 -9.52
CA PHE A 105 -0.98 -2.80 -8.95
C PHE A 105 -1.07 -2.52 -7.46
N TYR A 106 -2.28 -2.35 -6.93
CA TYR A 106 -2.49 -2.19 -5.50
C TYR A 106 -3.80 -2.85 -5.04
N TRP A 107 -3.79 -3.38 -3.82
CA TRP A 107 -4.98 -3.92 -3.19
C TRP A 107 -5.70 -2.85 -2.39
N ALA A 108 -6.98 -2.64 -2.67
CA ALA A 108 -7.80 -1.65 -2.01
C ALA A 108 -9.14 -2.21 -1.54
N LYS A 109 -9.60 -1.76 -0.38
CA LYS A 109 -10.85 -2.16 0.26
C LYS A 109 -11.81 -0.98 0.27
N GLU A 110 -12.93 -1.10 -0.44
CA GLU A 110 -14.00 -0.10 -0.39
C GLU A 110 -14.97 -0.35 0.76
N LYS A 111 -15.41 -1.61 0.92
CA LYS A 111 -16.37 -2.04 1.94
C LYS A 111 -15.74 -3.05 2.88
N THR A 112 -16.05 -4.33 2.69
CA THR A 112 -15.63 -5.46 3.52
C THR A 112 -14.49 -6.26 2.90
N HIS A 113 -14.37 -6.24 1.57
CA HIS A 113 -13.47 -7.06 0.77
C HIS A 113 -12.44 -6.19 0.02
N TYR A 114 -11.34 -6.82 -0.42
CA TYR A 114 -10.28 -6.20 -1.21
C TYR A 114 -10.46 -6.53 -2.69
N ALA A 115 -10.08 -5.61 -3.56
CA ALA A 115 -9.88 -5.90 -4.98
C ALA A 115 -8.54 -5.32 -5.43
N LEU A 116 -8.01 -5.89 -6.51
CA LEU A 116 -6.81 -5.41 -7.17
C LEU A 116 -7.16 -4.31 -8.15
N TYR A 117 -6.36 -3.26 -8.18
CA TYR A 117 -6.49 -2.14 -9.08
C TYR A 117 -5.17 -1.85 -9.79
N ASP A 118 -5.24 -1.34 -11.01
CA ASP A 118 -4.11 -0.73 -11.71
C ASP A 118 -4.00 0.75 -11.34
N ILE A 119 -2.83 1.20 -10.88
CA ILE A 119 -2.64 2.61 -10.49
C ILE A 119 -2.62 3.57 -11.68
N ASN A 120 -2.25 3.11 -12.87
CA ASN A 120 -2.14 3.94 -14.06
C ASN A 120 -3.51 4.19 -14.71
N THR A 121 -4.37 3.16 -14.73
CA THR A 121 -5.69 3.24 -15.38
C THR A 121 -6.83 3.46 -14.39
N GLY A 122 -6.64 3.09 -13.12
CA GLY A 122 -7.69 3.05 -12.11
C GLY A 122 -8.67 1.88 -12.29
N GLU A 123 -8.43 0.96 -13.24
CA GLU A 123 -9.28 -0.20 -13.48
C GLU A 123 -9.27 -1.15 -12.27
N LYS A 124 -10.45 -1.64 -11.88
CA LYS A 124 -10.61 -2.75 -10.95
C LYS A 124 -10.41 -4.07 -11.71
N LEU A 125 -9.38 -4.81 -11.37
CA LEU A 125 -8.92 -5.99 -12.13
C LEU A 125 -9.49 -7.31 -11.61
N THR A 126 -9.91 -7.35 -10.34
CA THR A 126 -10.45 -8.57 -9.72
C THR A 126 -11.84 -8.33 -9.16
N PRO A 127 -12.63 -9.40 -8.94
CA PRO A 127 -13.74 -9.38 -8.01
C PRO A 127 -13.28 -8.99 -6.59
N ASP A 128 -14.27 -8.80 -5.72
CA ASP A 128 -14.03 -8.52 -4.31
C ASP A 128 -13.67 -9.81 -3.56
N PHE A 129 -12.44 -9.90 -3.04
CA PHE A 129 -11.89 -11.02 -2.27
C PHE A 129 -11.88 -10.73 -0.76
N LYS A 130 -12.12 -11.74 0.07
CA LYS A 130 -12.15 -11.62 1.54
C LYS A 130 -10.76 -11.37 2.10
N SER A 131 -9.79 -12.07 1.52
CA SER A 131 -8.37 -11.96 1.82
C SER A 131 -7.56 -11.85 0.53
N SER A 132 -6.43 -11.14 0.61
CA SER A 132 -5.45 -10.98 -0.47
C SER A 132 -4.02 -11.02 0.10
N VAL A 133 -3.84 -11.74 1.22
CA VAL A 133 -2.88 -11.34 2.25
C VAL A 133 -1.40 -11.59 1.90
N ILE A 134 -1.04 -12.56 1.06
CA ILE A 134 0.27 -13.18 1.35
C ILE A 134 1.46 -12.69 0.51
N ALA A 135 1.31 -12.13 -0.70
CA ALA A 135 2.52 -11.87 -1.51
C ALA A 135 2.56 -10.60 -2.37
N GLY A 136 1.80 -9.56 -2.00
CA GLY A 136 1.79 -8.30 -2.75
C GLY A 136 0.71 -8.24 -3.81
N ALA A 137 0.77 -7.24 -4.69
CA ALA A 137 -0.26 -7.03 -5.71
C ALA A 137 -0.17 -8.04 -6.87
N LEU A 138 1.04 -8.50 -7.17
CA LEU A 138 1.35 -9.68 -8.00
C LEU A 138 2.29 -10.60 -7.20
N ILE A 139 2.34 -11.87 -7.56
CA ILE A 139 3.10 -12.89 -6.84
C ILE A 139 4.23 -13.42 -7.71
N GLY A 140 5.46 -13.34 -7.18
CA GLY A 140 6.65 -13.91 -7.81
C GLY A 140 6.91 -13.35 -9.21
N ASN A 141 7.14 -14.24 -10.17
CA ASN A 141 7.46 -13.89 -11.56
C ASN A 141 6.22 -13.77 -12.47
N SER A 142 5.02 -13.67 -11.91
CA SER A 142 3.79 -13.60 -12.72
C SER A 142 3.44 -12.17 -13.10
N ASP A 143 3.08 -11.98 -14.37
CA ASP A 143 2.57 -10.71 -14.90
C ASP A 143 1.04 -10.56 -14.77
N ASN A 144 0.31 -11.65 -14.52
CA ASN A 144 -1.15 -11.67 -14.60
C ASN A 144 -1.86 -12.58 -13.58
N LEU A 145 -1.14 -13.34 -12.77
CA LEU A 145 -1.73 -14.26 -11.80
C LEU A 145 -1.68 -13.68 -10.40
N VAL A 146 -2.81 -13.77 -9.70
CA VAL A 146 -2.95 -13.36 -8.31
C VAL A 146 -3.66 -14.43 -7.49
N ILE A 147 -3.35 -14.47 -6.20
CA ILE A 147 -4.05 -15.34 -5.27
C ILE A 147 -5.22 -14.58 -4.65
N GLY A 148 -6.41 -15.14 -4.84
CA GLY A 148 -7.64 -14.69 -4.22
C GLY A 148 -8.13 -15.67 -3.16
N SER A 149 -9.06 -15.20 -2.33
CA SER A 149 -9.83 -16.03 -1.40
C SER A 149 -11.20 -15.41 -1.17
N PHE A 150 -12.26 -16.21 -1.23
CA PHE A 150 -13.63 -15.78 -0.87
C PHE A 150 -14.00 -16.09 0.59
N GLY A 151 -13.17 -16.87 1.31
CA GLY A 151 -13.51 -17.49 2.59
C GLY A 151 -12.38 -17.43 3.62
N GLU A 152 -12.50 -18.25 4.67
CA GLU A 152 -11.39 -18.49 5.60
C GLU A 152 -10.69 -19.76 5.11
N GLU A 153 -9.41 -19.61 4.72
CA GLU A 153 -8.48 -20.72 4.45
C GLU A 153 -8.68 -21.48 3.13
N ILE A 154 -9.50 -20.98 2.20
CA ILE A 154 -9.58 -21.49 0.82
C ILE A 154 -9.05 -20.44 -0.16
N PHE A 155 -8.06 -20.83 -0.93
CA PHE A 155 -7.35 -19.98 -1.90
C PHE A 155 -7.50 -20.50 -3.33
N PHE A 156 -7.33 -19.60 -4.29
CA PHE A 156 -7.32 -19.92 -5.72
C PHE A 156 -6.44 -18.93 -6.48
N ILE A 157 -6.01 -19.33 -7.68
CA ILE A 157 -5.31 -18.47 -8.63
C ILE A 157 -6.34 -17.86 -9.58
N TYR A 158 -6.32 -16.53 -9.68
CA TYR A 158 -7.10 -15.75 -10.60
C TYR A 158 -6.18 -15.14 -11.67
N ASP A 159 -6.54 -15.32 -12.92
CA ASP A 159 -5.88 -14.68 -14.05
C ASP A 159 -6.59 -13.36 -14.36
N ILE A 160 -5.89 -12.24 -14.15
CA ILE A 160 -6.43 -10.89 -14.35
C ILE A 160 -6.69 -10.57 -15.82
N LYS A 161 -5.97 -11.22 -16.75
CA LYS A 161 -6.12 -11.02 -18.19
C LYS A 161 -7.33 -11.78 -18.72
N GLU A 162 -7.45 -13.04 -18.31
CA GLU A 162 -8.58 -13.91 -18.68
C GLU A 162 -9.84 -13.64 -17.84
N LYS A 163 -9.69 -12.87 -16.76
CA LYS A 163 -10.73 -12.51 -15.79
C LYS A 163 -11.46 -13.73 -15.20
N LYS A 164 -10.73 -14.83 -14.96
CA LYS A 164 -11.28 -16.10 -14.44
C LYS A 164 -10.34 -16.78 -13.44
N ILE A 165 -10.92 -17.64 -12.61
CA ILE A 165 -10.17 -18.57 -11.77
C ILE A 165 -9.57 -19.65 -12.68
N VAL A 166 -8.28 -19.92 -12.51
CA VAL A 166 -7.50 -20.83 -13.37
C VAL A 166 -6.91 -22.02 -12.62
N SER A 167 -6.97 -22.04 -11.28
CA SER A 167 -6.57 -23.20 -10.47
C SER A 167 -7.77 -23.89 -9.82
N ARG A 168 -7.53 -25.10 -9.29
CA ARG A 168 -8.39 -25.65 -8.25
C ARG A 168 -8.21 -24.86 -6.94
N GLU A 169 -9.16 -25.01 -6.03
CA GLU A 169 -9.04 -24.48 -4.67
C GLU A 169 -7.96 -25.22 -3.88
N PHE A 170 -7.26 -24.51 -3.00
CA PHE A 170 -6.20 -25.06 -2.16
C PHE A 170 -6.14 -24.37 -0.78
N ASP A 171 -5.48 -25.03 0.18
CA ASP A 171 -5.36 -24.58 1.57
C ASP A 171 -4.11 -23.70 1.81
N GLU A 172 -3.93 -23.27 3.06
CA GLU A 172 -2.82 -22.41 3.47
C GLU A 172 -1.46 -23.09 3.37
N ASP A 173 -1.39 -24.40 3.64
CA ASP A 173 -0.12 -25.15 3.57
C ASP A 173 0.40 -25.17 2.13
N TYR A 174 -0.46 -25.48 1.16
CA TYR A 174 -0.08 -25.45 -0.26
C TYR A 174 0.22 -24.03 -0.74
N LEU A 175 -0.51 -23.03 -0.23
CA LEU A 175 -0.20 -21.63 -0.51
C LEU A 175 1.23 -21.28 -0.06
N ILE A 176 1.64 -21.67 1.15
CA ILE A 176 2.98 -21.40 1.66
C ILE A 176 4.05 -22.04 0.76
N GLU A 177 3.81 -23.26 0.25
CA GLU A 177 4.71 -23.92 -0.70
C GLU A 177 4.84 -23.13 -2.01
N LEU A 178 3.72 -22.71 -2.60
CA LEU A 178 3.73 -21.90 -3.84
C LEU A 178 4.49 -20.58 -3.66
N LEU A 179 4.38 -19.97 -2.49
CA LEU A 179 5.03 -18.68 -2.21
C LEU A 179 6.52 -18.79 -1.94
N LYS A 180 7.02 -19.95 -1.50
CA LYS A 180 8.47 -20.18 -1.35
C LYS A 180 9.17 -20.20 -2.69
N ASP A 181 8.53 -20.80 -3.69
CA ASP A 181 9.10 -20.94 -5.03
C ASP A 181 8.81 -19.72 -5.91
N GLY A 182 7.73 -18.98 -5.63
CA GLY A 182 7.34 -17.79 -6.38
C GLY A 182 6.80 -18.09 -7.79
N ASP A 183 6.49 -19.36 -8.08
CA ASP A 183 5.97 -19.81 -9.36
C ASP A 183 4.54 -20.35 -9.23
N LEU A 184 3.58 -19.47 -9.47
CA LEU A 184 2.15 -19.83 -9.46
C LEU A 184 1.76 -20.78 -10.59
N ALA A 185 2.53 -20.88 -11.67
CA ALA A 185 2.19 -21.74 -12.79
C ALA A 185 2.20 -23.23 -12.41
N ARG A 186 2.90 -23.61 -11.33
CA ARG A 186 2.92 -24.99 -10.80
C ARG A 186 1.58 -25.46 -10.22
N ALA A 187 0.67 -24.53 -9.93
CA ALA A 187 -0.65 -24.81 -9.34
C ALA A 187 -1.82 -24.75 -10.33
N LEU A 188 -1.53 -24.54 -11.62
CA LEU A 188 -2.52 -24.61 -12.71
C LEU A 188 -2.66 -26.05 -13.22
#